data_AF-A0AAD5CAD3-F1
#
_entry.id   AF-A0AAD5CAD3-F1
#
_cell.length_a   1.000
_cell.length_b   1.000
_cell.length_c   1.000
_cell.angle_alpha   90.00
_cell.angle_beta   90.00
_cell.angle_gamma   90.00
#
_symmetry.space_group_name_H-M   'P 1'
#
loop_
_entity.id
_entity.type
_entity.pdbx_description
1 polymer ?
#
loop_
_entity_poly.entity_id
_entity_poly.type
_entity_poly.pdbx_seq_one_letter_code
_entity_poly.pdbx_strand_id
1 'polypeptide(L)'
;LPDTRGSWYNQTMTLVECEKMCKSNCLCTAYANSNKSGTRSGCFLWFGSLIDIRTIVEDGDAIYIRLSSSELVLCLNVSLRHHILTDSIESSRTSSAGRGLRVIILIVLVVLVILVSICLFYCFNRKKQQQQGTSSNKFRHDPKNGSGDEDLELPLFGFSIIRKATNNFSVNNKLGEGGFGPVCKGVLEDGKEIAVKRLAKTSTQGLHEFKNEVIL
;
A
#
# COMPACT_ATOMS: atom_id res chain seq x y z
N LEU A 1 -8.25 -30.38 -28.78
CA LEU A 1 -8.91 -29.36 -29.64
C LEU A 1 -10.29 -29.88 -30.04
N PRO A 2 -11.29 -29.01 -30.23
CA PRO A 2 -12.64 -29.38 -30.66
C PRO A 2 -12.67 -29.85 -32.12
N ASP A 3 -13.80 -30.42 -32.56
CA ASP A 3 -13.98 -30.84 -33.96
C ASP A 3 -13.69 -29.69 -34.95
N THR A 4 -13.03 -29.99 -36.06
CA THR A 4 -12.54 -29.00 -37.02
C THR A 4 -13.34 -28.95 -38.33
N ARG A 5 -14.39 -29.76 -38.50
CA ARG A 5 -15.18 -29.85 -39.75
C ARG A 5 -15.86 -28.53 -40.12
N GLY A 6 -16.17 -27.68 -39.14
CA GLY A 6 -16.73 -26.34 -39.31
C GLY A 6 -15.73 -25.20 -39.03
N SER A 7 -14.43 -25.49 -38.97
CA SER A 7 -13.40 -24.51 -38.65
C SER A 7 -12.74 -23.95 -39.91
N TRP A 8 -12.23 -22.73 -39.81
CA TRP A 8 -11.36 -22.14 -40.82
C TRP A 8 -9.91 -22.16 -40.33
N TYR A 9 -8.95 -22.40 -41.22
CA TYR A 9 -7.54 -22.44 -40.84
C TYR A 9 -6.63 -21.68 -41.80
N ASN A 10 -5.52 -21.17 -41.28
CA ASN A 10 -4.48 -20.49 -42.04
C ASN A 10 -3.10 -20.77 -41.42
N GLN A 11 -2.16 -21.23 -42.23
CA GLN A 11 -0.82 -21.64 -41.76
C GLN A 11 0.17 -20.49 -41.65
N THR A 12 -0.11 -19.37 -42.32
CA THR A 12 0.79 -18.21 -42.41
C THR A 12 0.54 -17.21 -41.29
N MET A 13 -0.69 -17.16 -40.77
CA MET A 13 -1.09 -16.19 -39.74
C MET A 13 -0.47 -16.48 -38.38
N THR A 14 -0.02 -15.44 -37.71
CA THR A 14 0.42 -15.52 -36.30
C THR A 14 -0.77 -15.60 -35.36
N LEU A 15 -0.51 -16.03 -34.11
CA LEU A 15 -1.54 -16.07 -33.07
C LEU A 15 -2.18 -14.68 -32.80
N VAL A 16 -1.40 -13.60 -32.92
CA VAL A 16 -1.89 -12.22 -32.71
C VAL A 16 -2.84 -11.79 -33.83
N GLU A 17 -2.51 -12.14 -35.08
CA GLU A 17 -3.40 -11.90 -36.23
C GLU A 17 -4.66 -12.76 -36.14
N CYS A 18 -4.53 -14.00 -35.64
CA CYS A 18 -5.63 -14.92 -35.39
C CYS A 18 -6.62 -14.33 -34.37
N GLU A 19 -6.11 -13.80 -33.26
CA GLU A 19 -6.91 -13.10 -32.25
C GLU A 19 -7.63 -11.88 -32.85
N LYS A 20 -6.90 -11.05 -33.61
CA LYS A 20 -7.47 -9.85 -34.23
C LYS A 20 -8.62 -10.21 -35.19
N MET A 21 -8.43 -11.26 -36.00
CA MET A 21 -9.44 -11.76 -36.93
C MET A 21 -10.68 -12.32 -36.21
N CYS A 22 -10.47 -13.05 -35.10
CA CYS A 22 -11.59 -13.54 -34.30
C CYS A 22 -12.36 -12.38 -33.63
N LYS A 23 -11.65 -11.36 -33.13
CA LYS A 23 -12.28 -10.17 -32.53
C LYS A 23 -13.07 -9.35 -33.56
N SER A 24 -12.59 -9.24 -34.79
CA SER A 24 -13.28 -8.50 -35.85
C SER A 24 -14.49 -9.24 -36.44
N ASN A 25 -14.59 -10.55 -36.22
CA ASN A 25 -15.70 -11.35 -36.71
C ASN A 25 -16.64 -11.75 -35.56
N CYS A 26 -17.86 -11.19 -35.52
CA CYS A 26 -18.85 -11.48 -34.46
C CYS A 26 -19.30 -12.95 -34.38
N LEU A 27 -19.13 -13.73 -35.44
CA LEU A 27 -19.47 -15.16 -35.44
C LEU A 27 -18.36 -16.04 -34.87
N CYS A 28 -17.14 -15.51 -34.70
CA CYS A 28 -16.04 -16.28 -34.15
C CYS A 28 -16.26 -16.60 -32.67
N THR A 29 -16.14 -17.87 -32.32
CA THR A 29 -16.35 -18.40 -30.98
C THR A 29 -15.05 -18.83 -30.31
N ALA A 30 -14.07 -19.33 -31.06
CA ALA A 30 -12.77 -19.68 -30.50
C ALA A 30 -11.65 -19.62 -31.54
N TYR A 31 -10.41 -19.54 -31.08
CA TYR A 31 -9.22 -19.65 -31.92
C TYR A 31 -8.09 -20.43 -31.23
N ALA A 32 -7.19 -21.01 -32.02
CA ALA A 32 -6.02 -21.74 -31.53
C ALA A 32 -4.87 -21.67 -32.53
N ASN A 33 -3.66 -22.00 -32.08
CA ASN A 33 -2.54 -22.21 -32.99
C ASN A 33 -2.69 -23.56 -33.70
N SER A 34 -2.31 -23.64 -34.99
CA SER A 34 -2.40 -24.86 -35.78
C SER A 34 -1.12 -25.70 -35.82
N ASN A 35 0.02 -25.21 -35.30
CA ASN A 35 1.30 -25.90 -35.42
C ASN A 35 2.02 -26.09 -34.07
N LYS A 36 2.39 -27.34 -33.75
CA LYS A 36 3.25 -27.71 -32.62
C LYS A 36 4.75 -27.62 -32.92
N SER A 37 5.16 -27.44 -34.18
CA SER A 37 6.54 -27.71 -34.64
C SER A 37 7.49 -26.49 -34.70
N GLY A 38 7.29 -25.46 -33.88
CA GLY A 38 8.29 -24.39 -33.69
C GLY A 38 8.29 -23.26 -34.74
N THR A 39 7.45 -23.32 -35.77
CA THR A 39 7.10 -22.14 -36.58
C THR A 39 5.94 -21.41 -35.88
N ARG A 40 6.13 -20.14 -35.50
CA ARG A 40 5.16 -19.34 -34.73
C ARG A 40 3.92 -18.90 -35.56
N SER A 41 3.65 -19.60 -36.66
CA SER A 41 2.59 -19.31 -37.63
C SER A 41 1.65 -20.50 -37.73
N GLY A 42 0.36 -20.21 -37.69
CA GLY A 42 -0.73 -21.16 -37.63
C GLY A 42 -1.93 -20.60 -36.86
N CYS A 43 -3.11 -20.65 -37.46
CA CYS A 43 -4.36 -20.16 -36.90
C CYS A 43 -5.51 -21.13 -37.25
N PHE A 44 -6.26 -21.55 -36.24
CA PHE A 44 -7.58 -22.15 -36.36
C PHE A 44 -8.62 -21.18 -35.80
N LEU A 45 -9.74 -21.02 -36.51
CA LEU A 45 -10.90 -20.25 -36.08
C LEU A 45 -12.14 -21.15 -36.10
N TRP A 46 -12.91 -21.12 -35.02
CA TRP A 46 -14.19 -21.82 -34.90
C TRP A 46 -15.34 -20.82 -34.88
N PHE A 47 -16.43 -21.20 -35.53
CA PHE A 47 -17.67 -20.41 -35.61
C PHE A 47 -18.82 -21.27 -35.07
N GLY A 48 -19.48 -20.81 -34.00
CA GLY A 48 -20.58 -21.53 -33.36
C GLY A 48 -20.13 -22.48 -32.26
N SER A 49 -20.89 -23.56 -32.07
CA SER A 49 -20.73 -24.47 -30.92
C SER A 49 -19.44 -25.28 -31.00
N LEU A 50 -18.70 -25.34 -29.88
CA LEU A 50 -17.53 -26.18 -29.74
C LEU A 50 -17.95 -27.59 -29.30
N ILE A 51 -17.75 -28.58 -30.15
CA ILE A 51 -18.10 -29.98 -29.90
C ILE A 51 -16.84 -30.83 -29.73
N ASP A 52 -16.97 -31.95 -29.01
CA ASP A 52 -15.92 -32.95 -28.78
C ASP A 52 -14.60 -32.39 -28.19
N ILE A 53 -14.70 -31.39 -27.30
CA ILE A 53 -13.53 -30.94 -26.54
C ILE A 53 -13.10 -32.02 -25.53
N ARG A 54 -11.84 -32.42 -25.59
CA ARG A 54 -11.22 -33.36 -24.65
C ARG A 54 -10.07 -32.69 -23.93
N THR A 55 -10.01 -32.87 -22.61
CA THR A 55 -8.90 -32.40 -21.77
C THR A 55 -7.81 -33.46 -21.73
N ILE A 56 -6.59 -33.09 -22.13
CA ILE A 56 -5.41 -33.95 -22.03
C ILE A 56 -4.48 -33.29 -21.00
N VAL A 57 -4.06 -34.07 -20.01
CA VAL A 57 -3.33 -33.57 -18.83
C VAL A 57 -1.87 -33.21 -19.16
N GLU A 58 -1.32 -33.73 -20.25
CA GLU A 58 0.05 -33.49 -20.69
C GLU A 58 0.09 -33.07 -22.17
N ASP A 59 0.86 -32.01 -22.47
CA ASP A 59 1.14 -31.50 -23.83
C ASP A 59 -0.09 -31.11 -24.68
N GLY A 60 -1.16 -30.63 -24.03
CA GLY A 60 -2.34 -30.09 -24.70
C GLY A 60 -2.07 -28.72 -25.34
N ASP A 61 -2.56 -28.52 -26.58
CA ASP A 61 -2.55 -27.20 -27.21
C ASP A 61 -3.55 -26.25 -26.55
N ALA A 62 -3.14 -24.99 -26.36
CA ALA A 62 -4.02 -23.96 -25.84
C ALA A 62 -5.09 -23.55 -26.87
N ILE A 63 -6.35 -23.52 -26.42
CA ILE A 63 -7.48 -22.95 -27.16
C ILE A 63 -8.00 -21.71 -26.43
N TYR A 64 -8.32 -20.67 -27.19
CA TYR A 64 -8.83 -19.40 -26.69
C TYR A 64 -10.30 -19.26 -27.07
N ILE A 65 -11.19 -19.22 -26.08
CA ILE A 65 -12.65 -19.13 -26.27
C ILE A 65 -13.08 -17.68 -26.06
N ARG A 66 -13.87 -17.14 -26.99
CA ARG A 66 -14.47 -15.81 -26.88
C ARG A 66 -15.61 -15.86 -25.88
N LEU A 67 -15.56 -14.98 -24.88
CA LEU A 67 -16.58 -14.80 -23.87
C LEU A 67 -17.08 -13.36 -23.87
N SER A 68 -18.31 -13.14 -23.41
CA SER A 68 -18.77 -11.79 -23.09
C SER A 68 -18.03 -11.23 -21.86
N SER A 69 -17.89 -9.90 -21.76
CA SER A 69 -17.22 -9.28 -20.60
C SER A 69 -17.87 -9.67 -19.26
N SER A 70 -19.20 -9.80 -19.24
CA SER A 70 -19.96 -10.26 -18.07
C SER A 70 -19.64 -11.70 -17.68
N GLU A 71 -19.50 -12.60 -18.65
CA GLU A 71 -19.12 -14.00 -18.39
C GLU A 71 -17.66 -14.12 -17.98
N LEU A 72 -16.77 -13.29 -18.52
CA LEU A 72 -15.37 -13.25 -18.11
C LEU A 72 -15.23 -12.85 -16.63
N VAL A 73 -15.98 -11.83 -16.19
CA VAL A 73 -16.04 -11.41 -14.78
C VAL A 73 -16.63 -12.52 -13.91
N LEU A 74 -17.67 -13.20 -14.38
CA LEU A 74 -18.24 -14.35 -13.67
C LEU A 74 -17.23 -15.51 -13.54
N CYS A 75 -16.52 -15.86 -14.62
CA CYS A 75 -15.49 -16.90 -14.63
C CYS A 75 -14.31 -16.56 -13.71
N LEU A 76 -13.85 -15.31 -13.69
CA LEU A 76 -12.82 -14.86 -12.75
C LEU A 76 -13.29 -14.98 -11.30
N ASN A 77 -14.54 -14.62 -11.01
CA ASN A 77 -15.11 -14.73 -9.67
C ASN A 77 -15.30 -16.19 -9.21
N VAL A 78 -15.68 -17.09 -10.12
CA VAL A 78 -15.78 -18.54 -9.85
C VAL A 78 -14.40 -19.15 -9.65
N SER A 79 -13.43 -18.79 -10.50
CA SER A 79 -12.04 -19.25 -10.35
C SER A 79 -11.40 -18.73 -9.06
N LEU A 80 -11.73 -17.50 -8.64
CA LEU A 80 -11.32 -16.93 -7.36
C LEU A 80 -11.93 -17.71 -6.18
N ARG A 81 -13.22 -18.06 -6.23
CA ARG A 81 -13.87 -18.91 -5.22
C ARG A 81 -13.28 -20.31 -5.14
N HIS A 82 -12.93 -20.90 -6.28
CA HIS A 82 -12.32 -22.23 -6.30
C HIS A 82 -10.87 -22.21 -5.79
N HIS A 83 -10.15 -21.10 -5.95
CA HIS A 83 -8.78 -20.93 -5.43
C HIS A 83 -8.73 -20.67 -3.90
N ILE A 84 -9.81 -20.14 -3.31
CA ILE A 84 -9.90 -19.84 -1.87
C ILE A 84 -10.00 -21.12 -1.00
N LEU A 85 -10.45 -22.26 -1.56
CA LEU A 85 -10.49 -23.53 -0.82
C LEU A 85 -9.16 -24.31 -0.82
N THR A 86 -8.13 -23.82 -1.51
CA THR A 86 -6.78 -24.43 -1.58
C THR A 86 -5.69 -23.54 -1.00
N ASP A 87 -6.04 -22.65 -0.07
CA ASP A 87 -5.07 -21.73 0.52
C ASP A 87 -4.20 -22.44 1.57
N SER A 88 -3.13 -23.09 1.12
CA SER A 88 -1.86 -23.11 1.83
C SER A 88 -0.77 -23.62 0.90
N ILE A 89 0.15 -22.71 0.55
CA ILE A 89 1.37 -22.93 -0.25
C ILE A 89 1.11 -23.04 -1.75
N GLU A 90 1.15 -21.91 -2.47
CA GLU A 90 2.15 -21.71 -3.53
C GLU A 90 2.09 -20.26 -4.03
N SER A 91 2.95 -19.41 -3.47
CA SER A 91 3.36 -18.20 -4.15
C SER A 91 4.04 -18.60 -5.46
N SER A 92 3.63 -17.94 -6.55
CA SER A 92 4.29 -17.88 -7.86
C SER A 92 4.17 -19.09 -8.80
N ARG A 93 3.23 -19.02 -9.76
CA ARG A 93 3.44 -19.58 -11.11
C ARG A 93 2.87 -18.66 -12.18
N THR A 94 3.67 -17.68 -12.62
CA THR A 94 3.52 -17.11 -13.96
C THR A 94 4.28 -18.00 -14.94
N SER A 95 3.55 -18.40 -15.99
CA SER A 95 3.96 -19.27 -17.09
C SER A 95 5.21 -18.77 -17.83
N SER A 96 6.19 -19.67 -17.96
CA SER A 96 7.19 -19.78 -19.04
C SER A 96 7.66 -18.50 -19.75
N ALA A 97 8.27 -17.59 -19.00
CA ALA A 97 9.32 -16.66 -19.46
C ALA A 97 10.24 -16.27 -18.27
N GLY A 98 10.59 -17.26 -17.45
CA GLY A 98 10.76 -17.05 -16.00
C GLY A 98 12.17 -16.90 -15.42
N ARG A 99 13.26 -16.86 -16.21
CA ARG A 99 14.61 -16.70 -15.61
C ARG A 99 14.87 -15.26 -15.18
N GLY A 100 14.49 -14.28 -16.00
CA GLY A 100 14.67 -12.86 -15.67
C GLY A 100 13.77 -12.38 -14.52
N LEU A 101 12.49 -12.79 -14.51
CA LEU A 101 11.54 -12.34 -13.50
C LEU A 101 11.86 -12.89 -12.10
N ARG A 102 12.32 -14.14 -12.00
CA ARG A 102 12.77 -14.72 -10.71
C ARG A 102 13.96 -13.96 -10.13
N VAL A 103 14.91 -13.56 -10.98
CA VAL A 103 16.07 -12.75 -10.56
C VAL A 103 15.62 -11.37 -10.08
N ILE A 104 14.71 -10.72 -10.81
CA ILE A 104 14.18 -9.40 -10.41
C ILE A 104 13.47 -9.49 -9.05
N ILE A 105 12.64 -10.52 -8.83
CA ILE A 105 11.95 -10.72 -7.54
C ILE A 105 12.95 -10.92 -6.40
N LEU A 106 14.00 -11.72 -6.59
CA LEU A 106 15.04 -11.91 -5.58
C LEU A 106 15.79 -10.61 -5.28
N ILE A 107 16.12 -9.82 -6.30
CA ILE A 107 16.79 -8.52 -6.13
C ILE A 107 15.90 -7.56 -5.33
N VAL A 108 14.62 -7.45 -5.69
CA VAL A 108 13.67 -6.57 -4.98
C VAL A 108 13.52 -6.97 -3.51
N LEU A 109 13.45 -8.27 -3.22
CA LEU A 109 13.31 -8.79 -1.87
C LEU A 109 14.58 -8.49 -1.04
N VAL A 110 15.76 -8.70 -1.61
CA VAL A 110 17.05 -8.36 -0.98
C VAL A 110 17.15 -6.85 -0.70
N VAL A 111 16.81 -6.01 -1.68
CA VAL A 111 16.84 -4.54 -1.50
C VAL A 111 15.89 -4.11 -0.40
N LEU A 112 14.68 -4.67 -0.33
CA LEU A 112 13.71 -4.34 0.70
C LEU A 112 14.20 -4.74 2.10
N VAL A 113 14.81 -5.92 2.26
CA VAL A 113 15.41 -6.37 3.54
C VAL A 113 16.55 -5.44 3.97
N ILE A 114 17.40 -5.00 3.03
CA ILE A 114 18.49 -4.05 3.32
C ILE A 114 17.92 -2.71 3.78
N LEU A 115 16.92 -2.15 3.08
CA LEU A 115 16.29 -0.88 3.45
C LEU A 115 15.64 -0.94 4.84
N VAL A 116 14.95 -2.04 5.16
CA VAL A 116 14.36 -2.26 6.49
C VAL A 116 15.45 -2.36 7.56
N SER A 117 16.52 -3.10 7.29
CA SER A 117 17.65 -3.27 8.22
C SER A 117 18.35 -1.94 8.51
N ILE A 118 18.58 -1.13 7.47
CA ILE A 118 19.15 0.22 7.59
C ILE A 118 18.21 1.11 8.40
N CYS A 119 16.91 1.12 8.09
CA CYS A 119 15.91 1.90 8.81
C CYS A 119 15.89 1.53 10.30
N LEU A 120 15.88 0.23 10.63
CA LEU A 120 15.96 -0.24 12.01
C LEU A 120 17.27 0.20 12.67
N PHE A 121 18.42 0.03 12.02
CA PHE A 121 19.72 0.46 12.56
C PHE A 121 19.75 1.96 12.87
N TYR A 122 19.25 2.81 11.96
CA TYR A 122 19.13 4.25 12.22
C TYR A 122 18.15 4.57 13.36
N CYS A 123 17.00 3.88 13.42
CA CYS A 123 16.03 4.03 14.51
C CYS A 123 16.61 3.60 15.86
N PHE A 124 17.37 2.50 15.90
CA PHE A 124 18.06 2.01 17.11
C PHE A 124 19.17 2.97 17.54
N ASN A 125 19.96 3.49 16.61
CA ASN A 125 21.01 4.47 16.93
C ASN A 125 20.44 5.81 17.39
N ARG A 126 19.32 6.27 16.80
CA ARG A 126 18.59 7.44 17.30
C ARG A 126 18.07 7.21 18.73
N LYS A 127 17.53 6.03 19.02
CA LYS A 127 17.14 5.66 20.40
C LYS A 127 18.34 5.57 21.35
N LYS A 128 19.49 5.07 20.88
CA LYS A 128 20.73 5.00 21.67
C LYS A 128 21.30 6.38 21.99
N GLN A 129 21.25 7.33 21.06
CA GLN A 129 21.60 8.74 21.33
C GLN A 129 20.62 9.38 22.33
N GLN A 130 19.33 9.02 22.30
CA GLN A 130 18.36 9.46 23.31
C GLN A 130 18.62 8.84 24.70
N GLN A 131 19.17 7.63 24.77
CA GLN A 131 19.53 6.96 26.03
C GLN A 131 20.86 7.43 26.62
N GLN A 132 21.82 7.91 25.81
CA GLN A 132 23.03 8.60 26.31
C GLN A 132 22.80 10.07 26.72
N GLY A 133 21.59 10.61 26.48
CA GLY A 133 21.09 11.84 27.10
C GLY A 133 20.24 11.61 28.36
N THR A 134 20.16 10.38 28.87
CA THR A 134 19.50 10.07 30.15
C THR A 134 20.55 9.78 31.22
N SER A 135 21.41 10.77 31.49
CA SER A 135 22.14 10.85 32.75
C SER A 135 21.54 12.02 33.53
N SER A 136 20.71 11.68 34.51
CA SER A 136 20.31 12.48 35.66
C SER A 136 20.55 14.00 35.57
N ASN A 137 19.59 14.76 35.03
CA ASN A 137 19.35 16.12 35.51
C ASN A 137 18.13 16.10 36.43
N LYS A 138 18.38 15.59 37.64
CA LYS A 138 17.63 16.00 38.83
C LYS A 138 17.85 17.51 38.95
N PHE A 139 16.89 18.31 38.51
CA PHE A 139 16.92 19.75 38.70
C PHE A 139 16.86 19.99 40.21
N ARG A 140 18.03 20.18 40.82
CA ARG A 140 18.15 20.59 42.22
C ARG A 140 17.57 22.00 42.31
N HIS A 141 16.57 22.11 43.16
CA HIS A 141 16.20 23.36 43.79
C HIS A 141 17.38 23.78 44.68
N ASP A 142 17.98 24.93 44.43
CA ASP A 142 18.74 25.69 45.43
C ASP A 142 18.58 27.20 45.12
N PRO A 143 18.28 28.05 46.11
CA PRO A 143 17.82 29.41 45.88
C PRO A 143 18.97 30.44 45.90
N LYS A 144 18.79 31.49 45.08
CA LYS A 144 19.35 32.85 45.16
C LYS A 144 20.87 33.02 44.96
N ASN A 145 21.22 33.89 43.99
CA ASN A 145 21.72 35.23 44.31
C ASN A 145 21.83 36.14 43.07
N GLY A 146 21.02 37.21 43.09
CA GLY A 146 21.39 38.57 42.67
C GLY A 146 21.73 38.83 41.20
N SER A 147 20.76 39.40 40.47
CA SER A 147 20.83 40.78 39.93
C SER A 147 19.65 40.98 38.99
N GLY A 148 18.89 42.05 39.20
CA GLY A 148 17.61 42.30 38.54
C GLY A 148 17.69 42.34 37.02
N ASP A 149 16.75 41.62 36.41
CA ASP A 149 15.91 42.06 35.31
C ASP A 149 14.62 41.22 35.43
N GLU A 150 13.46 41.87 35.41
CA GLU A 150 12.14 41.24 35.52
C GLU A 150 11.78 40.55 34.20
N ASP A 151 12.54 39.54 33.82
CA ASP A 151 12.13 38.60 32.77
C ASP A 151 11.28 37.51 33.43
N LEU A 152 10.00 37.45 33.06
CA LEU A 152 9.09 36.39 33.48
C LEU A 152 9.72 35.03 33.12
N GLU A 153 10.28 34.32 34.12
CA GLU A 153 10.75 32.94 33.96
C GLU A 153 9.55 32.02 33.68
N LEU A 154 9.10 31.99 32.43
CA LEU A 154 7.98 31.15 32.01
C LEU A 154 8.44 29.68 32.06
N PRO A 155 7.78 28.82 32.84
CA PRO A 155 8.13 27.41 32.89
C PRO A 155 7.92 26.76 31.52
N LEU A 156 9.01 26.26 30.94
CA LEU A 156 8.99 25.56 29.65
C LEU A 156 8.59 24.10 29.85
N PHE A 157 7.44 23.71 29.28
CA PHE A 157 6.98 22.33 29.31
C PHE A 157 7.27 21.61 28.00
N GLY A 158 7.86 20.41 28.08
CA GLY A 158 8.05 19.56 26.91
C GLY A 158 6.71 19.08 26.34
N PHE A 159 6.61 18.98 25.00
CA PHE A 159 5.39 18.52 24.33
C PHE A 159 4.86 17.17 24.85
N SER A 160 5.74 16.25 25.26
CA SER A 160 5.33 14.96 25.83
C SER A 160 4.59 15.10 27.16
N ILE A 161 5.00 16.06 28.01
CA ILE A 161 4.33 16.35 29.30
C ILE A 161 2.94 16.91 29.01
N ILE A 162 2.84 17.89 28.12
CA ILE A 162 1.56 18.50 27.71
C ILE A 162 0.61 17.47 27.07
N ARG A 163 1.13 16.59 26.20
CA ARG A 163 0.35 15.52 25.58
C ARG A 163 -0.17 14.52 26.61
N LYS A 164 0.63 14.16 27.62
CA LYS A 164 0.20 13.27 28.71
C LYS A 164 -0.86 13.96 29.58
N ALA A 165 -0.60 15.20 29.99
CA ALA A 165 -1.48 15.99 30.84
C ALA A 165 -2.87 16.21 30.22
N THR A 166 -2.95 16.35 28.90
CA THR A 166 -4.21 16.59 28.17
C THR A 166 -4.89 15.31 27.66
N ASN A 167 -4.37 14.12 28.01
CA ASN A 167 -4.78 12.84 27.45
C ASN A 167 -4.82 12.87 25.90
N ASN A 168 -3.68 13.20 25.30
CA ASN A 168 -3.49 13.36 23.86
C ASN A 168 -4.46 14.38 23.21
N PHE A 169 -4.68 15.52 23.89
CA PHE A 169 -5.59 16.57 23.43
C PHE A 169 -7.02 16.06 23.19
N SER A 170 -7.52 15.22 24.09
CA SER A 170 -8.86 14.64 23.98
C SER A 170 -9.94 15.72 23.87
N VAL A 171 -10.89 15.55 22.95
CA VAL A 171 -12.02 16.47 22.73
C VAL A 171 -12.89 16.60 23.98
N ASN A 172 -12.95 15.56 24.82
CA ASN A 172 -13.69 15.58 26.08
C ASN A 172 -13.14 16.60 27.09
N ASN A 173 -11.88 17.02 26.92
CA ASN A 173 -11.23 18.02 27.77
C ASN A 173 -11.25 19.41 27.12
N LYS A 174 -11.97 19.61 26.02
CA LYS A 174 -12.03 20.92 25.35
C LYS A 174 -12.78 21.93 26.22
N LEU A 175 -12.12 23.03 26.53
CA LEU A 175 -12.68 24.18 27.26
C LEU A 175 -13.32 25.19 26.30
N GLY A 176 -12.81 25.28 25.07
CA GLY A 176 -13.31 26.20 24.05
C GLY A 176 -12.52 26.11 22.74
N GLU A 177 -12.94 26.88 21.73
CA GLU A 177 -12.21 27.04 20.46
C GLU A 177 -12.45 28.45 19.93
N GLY A 178 -11.40 29.06 19.40
CA GLY A 178 -11.44 30.36 18.73
C GLY A 178 -10.60 30.35 17.46
N GLY A 179 -10.30 31.52 16.90
CA GLY A 179 -9.56 31.66 15.63
C GLY A 179 -8.20 30.95 15.60
N PHE A 180 -7.53 30.85 16.75
CA PHE A 180 -6.24 30.18 16.89
C PHE A 180 -6.34 28.67 17.11
N GLY A 181 -7.53 28.12 17.36
CA GLY A 181 -7.74 26.69 17.60
C GLY A 181 -8.27 26.34 18.99
N PRO A 182 -8.29 25.05 19.35
CA PRO A 182 -8.91 24.58 20.57
C PRO A 182 -8.05 24.86 21.81
N VAL A 183 -8.74 25.15 22.92
CA VAL A 183 -8.19 25.19 24.26
C VAL A 183 -8.66 23.95 24.99
N CYS A 184 -7.75 23.13 25.50
CA CYS A 184 -8.07 21.92 26.26
C CYS A 184 -7.55 22.01 27.71
N LYS A 185 -8.30 21.44 28.64
CA LYS A 185 -7.87 21.19 30.02
C LYS A 185 -6.85 20.06 30.06
N GLY A 186 -5.83 20.22 30.88
CA GLY A 186 -4.88 19.16 31.24
C GLY A 186 -4.58 19.19 32.73
N VAL A 187 -4.03 18.08 33.23
CA VAL A 187 -3.55 17.95 34.61
C VAL A 187 -2.12 17.45 34.58
N LEU A 188 -1.19 18.23 35.13
CA LEU A 188 0.23 17.88 35.24
C LEU A 188 0.44 16.75 36.28
N GLU A 189 1.63 16.15 36.31
CA GLU A 189 1.92 15.03 37.22
C GLU A 189 1.90 15.43 38.71
N ASP A 190 2.08 16.71 38.99
CA ASP A 190 1.95 17.33 40.32
C ASP A 190 0.49 17.64 40.71
N GLY A 191 -0.48 17.30 39.85
CA GLY A 191 -1.90 17.57 40.06
C GLY A 191 -2.34 18.98 39.65
N LYS A 192 -1.43 19.82 39.14
CA LYS A 192 -1.76 21.19 38.71
C LYS A 192 -2.61 21.17 37.44
N GLU A 193 -3.77 21.81 37.50
CA GLU A 193 -4.62 22.00 36.32
C GLU A 193 -4.04 23.09 35.40
N ILE A 194 -4.07 22.83 34.09
CA ILE A 194 -3.58 23.74 33.06
C ILE A 194 -4.59 23.86 31.91
N ALA A 195 -4.58 25.00 31.25
CA ALA A 195 -5.26 25.20 29.97
C ALA A 195 -4.22 25.25 28.85
N VAL A 196 -4.41 24.44 27.81
CA VAL A 196 -3.47 24.31 26.71
C VAL A 196 -4.15 24.77 25.43
N LYS A 197 -3.73 25.94 24.92
CA LYS A 197 -4.16 26.47 23.62
C LYS A 197 -3.29 25.89 22.51
N ARG A 198 -3.91 25.17 21.57
CA ARG A 198 -3.19 24.53 20.46
C ARG A 198 -3.50 25.26 19.17
N LEU A 199 -2.45 25.66 18.45
CA LEU A 199 -2.60 26.23 17.11
C LEU A 199 -3.25 25.22 16.15
N ALA A 200 -4.41 25.58 15.60
CA ALA A 200 -5.08 24.78 14.57
C ALA A 200 -4.38 24.93 13.21
N LYS A 201 -4.37 23.85 12.40
CA LYS A 201 -3.77 23.87 11.05
C LYS A 201 -4.48 24.84 10.10
N THR A 202 -5.74 25.18 10.37
CA THR A 202 -6.60 26.08 9.58
C THR A 202 -6.71 27.48 10.18
N SER A 203 -5.84 27.85 11.12
CA SER A 203 -5.89 29.17 11.76
C SER A 203 -5.80 30.28 10.70
N THR A 204 -6.82 31.14 10.68
CA THR A 204 -6.96 32.29 9.77
C THR A 204 -5.98 33.43 10.10
N GLN A 205 -5.35 33.41 11.28
CA GLN A 205 -4.52 34.48 11.83
C GLN A 205 -3.01 34.13 11.90
N GLY A 206 -2.60 32.93 11.48
CA GLY A 206 -1.19 32.55 11.31
C GLY A 206 -0.39 32.31 12.60
N LEU A 207 0.86 31.87 12.43
CA LEU A 207 1.80 31.51 13.53
C LEU A 207 2.32 32.74 14.29
N HIS A 208 2.32 33.91 13.66
CA HIS A 208 2.86 35.15 14.21
C HIS A 208 1.97 35.72 15.34
N GLU A 209 0.66 35.79 15.13
CA GLU A 209 -0.30 36.29 16.13
C GLU A 209 -0.40 35.36 17.35
N PHE A 210 -0.25 34.04 17.16
CA PHE A 210 -0.20 33.08 18.26
C PHE A 210 1.01 33.30 19.20
N LYS A 211 2.14 33.79 18.68
CA LYS A 211 3.31 34.12 19.49
C LYS A 211 3.16 35.44 20.24
N ASN A 212 2.40 36.38 19.69
CA ASN A 212 2.16 37.68 20.33
C ASN A 212 1.33 37.57 21.62
N GLU A 213 0.53 36.52 21.78
CA GLU A 213 -0.19 36.25 23.04
C GLU A 213 0.71 35.72 24.18
N VAL A 214 1.97 35.36 23.91
CA VAL A 214 2.91 34.81 24.91
C VAL A 214 3.90 35.88 25.42
N ILE A 215 3.95 37.04 24.77
CA ILE A 215 4.94 38.12 25.02
C ILE A 215 4.29 39.37 25.67
N LEU A 216 2.96 39.40 25.78
CA LEU A 216 2.18 40.45 26.46
C LEU A 216 1.79 40.00 27.87
#